data_AF-A0A923YXT6-F1
#
_entry.id   AF-A0A923YXT6-F1
#
_cell.length_a   1.000
_cell.length_b   1.000
_cell.length_c   1.000
_cell.angle_alpha   90.00
_cell.angle_beta   90.00
_cell.angle_gamma   90.00
#
_symmetry.space_group_name_H-M   'P 1'
#
loop_
_entity.id
_entity.type
_entity.pdbx_description
1 polymer ?
#
loop_
_entity_poly.entity_id
_entity_poly.type
_entity_poly.pdbx_seq_one_letter_code
_entity_poly.pdbx_strand_id
1 'polypeptide(L)'
;MLSPAAKARLPDNLAPPTARTTIRPSPDAGTRQLGVLLASGLIVGESLFGVLLAGLIVVTGSGAPLALIGTGFADWAQLLGLAVFTTLAVLVYQWTEGRAAAA
;
A
#
# COMPACT_ATOMS: atom_id res chain seq x y z
N MET A 1 -75.64 -0.16 11.94
CA MET A 1 -74.68 0.92 12.22
C MET A 1 -73.47 0.37 12.97
N LEU A 2 -72.36 0.13 12.27
CA LEU A 2 -70.97 0.17 12.76
C LEU A 2 -70.08 0.01 11.51
N SER A 3 -69.87 1.10 10.79
CA SER A 3 -68.66 1.93 10.80
C SER A 3 -67.46 1.30 10.04
N PRO A 4 -66.98 1.96 8.96
CA PRO A 4 -65.89 1.52 8.08
C PRO A 4 -64.52 1.99 8.61
N ALA A 5 -63.92 1.27 9.56
CA ALA A 5 -62.63 1.69 10.15
C ALA A 5 -61.59 0.58 10.34
N ALA A 6 -61.73 -0.58 9.68
CA ALA A 6 -60.67 -1.60 9.65
C ALA A 6 -59.67 -1.36 8.50
N LYS A 7 -59.33 -0.09 8.23
CA LYS A 7 -58.32 0.30 7.25
C LYS A 7 -57.42 1.38 7.83
N ALA A 8 -56.82 1.07 8.98
CA ALA A 8 -55.82 1.91 9.60
C ALA A 8 -54.55 1.08 9.89
N ARG A 9 -53.44 1.58 9.35
CA ARG A 9 -52.03 1.20 9.60
C ARG A 9 -51.58 -0.18 9.08
N LEU A 10 -51.29 -0.22 7.79
CA LEU A 10 -50.12 -0.95 7.31
C LEU A 10 -48.88 -0.21 7.87
N PRO A 11 -48.01 -0.84 8.69
CA PRO A 11 -46.77 -0.22 9.10
C PRO A 11 -45.87 -0.04 7.87
N ASP A 12 -45.45 1.19 7.64
CA ASP A 12 -44.46 1.69 6.70
C ASP A 12 -43.01 1.18 6.97
N ASN A 13 -42.88 0.10 7.73
CA ASN A 13 -41.61 -0.56 8.07
C ASN A 13 -41.45 -1.96 7.46
N LEU A 14 -42.35 -2.40 6.56
CA LEU A 14 -42.29 -3.73 5.95
C LEU A 14 -41.28 -3.85 4.78
N ALA A 15 -40.27 -2.99 4.72
CA ALA A 15 -39.10 -3.27 3.90
C ALA A 15 -38.09 -4.04 4.78
N PRO A 16 -37.87 -5.34 4.54
CA PRO A 16 -36.90 -6.08 5.33
C PRO A 16 -35.50 -5.45 5.12
N PRO A 17 -34.71 -5.20 6.18
CA PRO A 17 -33.34 -4.68 6.10
C PRO A 17 -32.33 -5.74 5.56
N THR A 18 -32.70 -6.45 4.49
CA THR A 18 -32.00 -7.66 4.02
C THR A 18 -31.51 -7.59 2.58
N ALA A 19 -31.64 -6.46 1.88
CA ALA A 19 -30.80 -6.19 0.70
C ALA A 19 -29.39 -5.73 1.11
N ARG A 20 -28.78 -6.41 2.09
CA ARG A 20 -27.34 -6.27 2.35
C ARG A 20 -26.63 -7.14 1.33
N THR A 21 -26.16 -6.52 0.25
CA THR A 21 -25.12 -7.10 -0.61
C THR A 21 -23.90 -7.31 0.29
N THR A 22 -23.80 -8.50 0.89
CA THR A 22 -22.62 -8.92 1.63
C THR A 22 -21.53 -9.10 0.58
N ILE A 23 -20.66 -8.10 0.44
CA ILE A 23 -19.46 -8.22 -0.38
C ILE A 23 -18.64 -9.33 0.27
N ARG A 24 -18.78 -10.55 -0.23
CA ARG A 24 -17.87 -11.64 0.12
C ARG A 24 -16.52 -11.27 -0.48
N PRO A 25 -15.44 -11.26 0.32
CA PRO A 25 -14.10 -11.07 -0.22
C PRO A 25 -13.89 -12.07 -1.34
N SER A 26 -13.59 -11.58 -2.54
CA SER A 26 -13.20 -12.46 -3.63
C SER A 26 -11.87 -13.13 -3.26
N PRO A 27 -11.60 -14.37 -3.71
CA PRO A 27 -10.38 -15.10 -3.33
C PRO A 27 -9.07 -14.35 -3.60
N ASP A 28 -9.09 -13.37 -4.50
CA ASP A 28 -7.98 -12.50 -4.91
C ASP A 28 -7.89 -11.17 -4.15
N ALA A 29 -8.82 -10.89 -3.23
CA ALA A 29 -8.86 -9.63 -2.49
C ALA A 29 -7.58 -9.37 -1.67
N GLY A 30 -6.98 -10.43 -1.10
CA GLY A 30 -5.73 -10.33 -0.34
C GLY A 30 -4.54 -9.94 -1.22
N THR A 31 -4.36 -10.59 -2.37
CA THR A 31 -3.27 -10.30 -3.32
C THR A 31 -3.33 -8.88 -3.85
N ARG A 32 -4.54 -8.36 -4.11
CA ARG A 32 -4.72 -6.97 -4.55
C ARG A 32 -4.30 -5.96 -3.47
N GLN A 33 -4.66 -6.21 -2.21
CA GLN A 33 -4.27 -5.33 -1.09
C GLN A 33 -2.76 -5.34 -0.88
N LEU A 34 -2.12 -6.51 -0.93
CA LEU A 34 -0.66 -6.64 -0.85
C LEU A 34 0.04 -5.88 -1.99
N GLY A 35 -0.51 -5.93 -3.21
CA GLY A 35 0.02 -5.15 -4.34
C GLY A 35 -0.06 -3.64 -4.12
N VAL A 36 -1.17 -3.14 -3.57
CA VAL A 36 -1.34 -1.71 -3.22
C VAL A 36 -0.41 -1.30 -2.08
N LEU A 37 -0.23 -2.15 -1.07
CA LEU A 37 0.69 -1.92 0.05
C LEU A 37 2.15 -1.86 -0.44
N LEU A 38 2.55 -2.78 -1.31
CA LEU A 38 3.89 -2.79 -1.91
C LEU A 38 4.12 -1.53 -2.76
N ALA A 39 3.16 -1.17 -3.63
CA ALA A 39 3.28 0.00 -4.50
C ALA A 39 3.35 1.31 -3.69
N SER A 40 2.47 1.48 -2.71
CA SER A 40 2.47 2.67 -1.84
C SER A 40 3.72 2.75 -0.97
N GLY A 41 4.23 1.62 -0.47
CA GLY A 41 5.50 1.55 0.23
C GLY A 41 6.68 1.94 -0.66
N LEU A 42 6.68 1.54 -1.93
CA LEU A 42 7.74 1.90 -2.88
C LEU A 42 7.74 3.39 -3.24
N ILE A 43 6.54 3.97 -3.45
CA ILE A 43 6.37 5.40 -3.72
C ILE A 43 6.83 6.23 -2.52
N VAL A 44 6.36 5.87 -1.32
CA VAL A 44 6.79 6.54 -0.07
C VAL A 44 8.28 6.36 0.17
N GLY A 45 8.85 5.20 -0.16
CA GLY A 45 10.27 4.92 0.03
C GLY A 45 11.19 5.82 -0.78
N GLU A 46 10.87 6.07 -2.05
CA GLU A 46 11.65 6.97 -2.92
C GLU A 46 11.60 8.41 -2.41
N SER A 47 10.42 8.88 -1.98
CA SER A 47 10.25 10.20 -1.37
C SER A 47 10.97 10.31 -0.01
N LEU A 48 10.89 9.29 0.85
CA LEU A 48 11.55 9.28 2.16
C LEU A 48 13.07 9.33 2.00
N PHE A 49 13.63 8.60 1.04
CA PHE A 49 15.05 8.63 0.75
C PHE A 49 15.51 10.05 0.32
N GLY A 50 14.75 10.70 -0.57
CA GLY A 50 15.02 12.08 -0.97
C GLY A 50 14.98 13.08 0.20
N VAL A 51 14.00 12.96 1.10
CA VAL A 51 13.88 13.80 2.30
C VAL A 51 15.05 13.56 3.27
N LEU A 52 15.43 12.30 3.50
CA LEU A 52 16.59 11.97 4.34
C LEU A 52 17.89 12.52 3.75
N LEU A 53 18.09 12.37 2.44
CA LEU A 53 19.27 12.91 1.75
C LEU A 53 19.30 14.44 1.82
N ALA A 54 18.17 15.11 1.60
CA ALA A 54 18.06 16.56 1.73
C ALA A 54 18.38 17.03 3.15
N GLY A 55 17.87 16.34 4.17
CA GLY A 55 18.23 16.60 5.56
C GLY A 55 19.73 16.48 5.81
N LEU A 56 20.36 15.44 5.26
CA LEU A 56 21.80 15.24 5.37
C LEU A 56 22.60 16.35 4.66
N ILE A 57 22.16 16.79 3.48
CA ILE A 57 22.78 17.91 2.75
C ILE A 57 22.73 19.20 3.59
N VAL A 58 21.60 19.50 4.23
CA VAL A 58 21.43 20.69 5.08
C VAL A 58 22.33 20.64 6.31
N VAL A 59 22.42 19.48 6.98
CA VAL A 59 23.25 19.32 8.20
C VAL A 59 24.74 19.37 7.87
N THR A 60 25.16 18.76 6.77
CA THR A 60 26.58 18.68 6.37
C THR A 60 27.07 19.93 5.64
N GLY A 61 26.17 20.71 5.03
CA GLY A 61 26.53 21.83 4.15
C GLY A 61 27.18 21.42 2.83
N SER A 62 27.23 20.12 2.52
CA SER A 62 27.79 19.58 1.27
C SER A 62 26.67 19.09 0.37
N GLY A 63 26.72 19.45 -0.91
CA GLY A 63 25.77 18.96 -1.92
C GLY A 63 25.94 17.47 -2.25
N ALA A 64 27.06 16.86 -1.85
CA ALA A 64 27.36 15.45 -2.07
C ALA A 64 27.87 14.81 -0.77
N PRO A 65 27.02 14.70 0.27
CA PRO A 65 27.46 14.23 1.59
C PRO A 65 27.85 12.74 1.61
N LEU A 66 27.34 11.96 0.65
CA LEU A 66 27.60 10.53 0.50
C LEU A 66 28.70 10.22 -0.55
N ALA A 67 29.31 11.25 -1.14
CA ALA A 67 30.41 11.07 -2.10
C ALA A 67 31.73 10.74 -1.38
N LEU A 68 31.75 9.58 -0.74
CA LEU A 68 32.89 9.06 0.02
C LEU A 68 33.94 8.40 -0.88
N ILE A 69 33.53 7.98 -2.08
CA ILE A 69 34.35 7.23 -3.04
C ILE A 69 34.44 8.09 -4.30
N GLY A 70 35.65 8.28 -4.82
CA GLY A 70 35.95 9.24 -5.91
C GLY A 70 35.17 9.03 -7.22
N THR A 71 35.31 9.96 -8.15
CA THR A 71 34.49 10.08 -9.38
C THR A 71 34.50 8.87 -10.31
N GLY A 72 35.54 8.02 -10.26
CA GLY A 72 35.63 6.78 -11.06
C GLY A 72 34.60 5.70 -10.70
N PHE A 73 33.87 5.87 -9.59
CA PHE A 73 32.86 4.91 -9.14
C PHE A 73 31.43 5.25 -9.60
N ALA A 74 31.20 6.38 -10.26
CA ALA A 74 29.85 6.85 -10.60
C ALA A 74 29.06 5.82 -11.45
N ASP A 75 29.69 5.27 -12.49
CA ASP A 75 29.05 4.30 -13.39
C ASP A 75 28.72 2.99 -12.67
N TRP A 76 29.64 2.52 -11.82
CA TRP A 76 29.45 1.32 -11.00
C TRP A 76 28.39 1.54 -9.92
N ALA A 77 28.34 2.72 -9.30
CA ALA A 77 27.34 3.06 -8.30
C ALA A 77 25.92 3.01 -8.89
N GLN A 78 25.74 3.48 -10.13
CA GLN A 78 24.45 3.43 -10.80
C GLN A 78 24.00 1.98 -11.09
N LEU A 79 24.92 1.14 -11.59
CA LEU A 79 24.64 -0.27 -11.84
C LEU A 79 24.34 -1.04 -10.55
N LEU A 80 25.13 -0.81 -9.49
CA LEU A 80 24.93 -1.43 -8.19
C LEU A 80 23.64 -0.96 -7.52
N GLY A 81 23.31 0.33 -7.62
CA GLY A 81 22.07 0.88 -7.10
C GLY A 81 20.85 0.19 -7.72
N LEU A 82 20.85 0.02 -9.05
CA LEU A 82 19.81 -0.72 -9.75
C LEU A 82 19.76 -2.19 -9.30
N ALA A 83 20.92 -2.87 -9.27
CA ALA A 83 20.99 -4.27 -8.87
C ALA A 83 20.48 -4.50 -7.44
N VAL A 84 20.89 -3.67 -6.49
CA VAL A 84 20.47 -3.77 -5.09
C VAL A 84 18.98 -3.47 -4.93
N PHE A 85 18.48 -2.43 -5.60
CA PHE A 85 17.06 -2.07 -5.56
C PHE A 85 16.17 -3.20 -6.08
N THR A 86 16.48 -3.76 -7.25
CA THR A 86 15.71 -4.89 -7.80
C THR A 86 15.83 -6.13 -6.93
N THR A 87 17.02 -6.42 -6.40
CA THR A 87 17.23 -7.57 -5.49
C THR A 87 16.41 -7.44 -4.22
N LEU A 88 16.39 -6.26 -3.58
CA LEU A 88 15.58 -5.98 -2.40
C LEU A 88 14.08 -6.10 -2.68
N ALA A 89 13.61 -5.57 -3.81
CA ALA A 89 12.21 -5.70 -4.22
C ALA A 89 11.80 -7.17 -4.36
N VAL A 90 12.64 -7.99 -4.99
CA VAL A 90 12.40 -9.44 -5.15
C VAL A 90 12.46 -10.16 -3.80
N LEU A 91 13.45 -9.86 -2.95
CA LEU A 91 13.57 -10.46 -1.61
C LEU A 91 12.34 -10.18 -0.75
N VAL A 92 11.87 -8.94 -0.73
CA VAL A 92 10.67 -8.55 0.02
C VAL A 92 9.44 -9.28 -0.53
N TYR A 93 9.31 -9.40 -1.85
CA TYR A 93 8.24 -10.16 -2.48
C TYR A 93 8.25 -11.63 -2.02
N GLN A 94 9.40 -12.31 -2.17
CA GLN A 94 9.57 -13.71 -1.76
C GLN A 94 9.34 -13.93 -0.26
N TRP A 95 9.78 -12.98 0.58
CA TRP A 95 9.56 -13.05 2.03
C TRP A 95 8.09 -12.89 2.41
N THR A 96 7.35 -12.07 1.66
CA THR A 96 5.91 -11.86 1.88
C THR A 96 5.12 -13.11 1.45
N GLU A 97 5.52 -13.78 0.38
CA GLU A 97 4.95 -15.06 -0.04
C GLU A 97 5.20 -16.17 1.00
N GLY A 98 6.41 -16.25 1.56
CA GLY A 98 6.72 -17.22 2.62
C GLY A 98 5.90 -17.00 3.91
N ARG A 99 5.52 -15.75 4.20
CA ARG A 99 4.65 -15.39 5.33
C ARG A 99 3.17 -15.68 5.07
N ALA A 100 2.73 -15.57 3.82
CA ALA A 100 1.37 -15.94 3.42
C ALA A 100 1.15 -17.46 3.43
N ALA A 101 2.20 -18.26 3.24
CA ALA A 101 2.14 -19.73 3.36
C ALA A 101 2.15 -20.24 4.82
N ALA A 102 2.53 -19.38 5.78
CA ALA A 102 2.63 -19.71 7.20
C ALA A 102 1.43 -19.21 8.04
N ALA A 103 0.47 -18.53 7.41
CA ALA A 103 -0.77 -18.04 8.01
C ALA A 103 -1.97 -18.82 7.46
#